data_AF-A0A849C077-F1
#
_entry.id   AF-A0A849C077-F1
#
_cell.length_a   1.000
_cell.length_b   1.000
_cell.length_c   1.000
_cell.angle_alpha   90.00
_cell.angle_beta   90.00
_cell.angle_gamma   90.00
#
_symmetry.space_group_name_H-M   'P 1'
#
loop_
_entity.id
_entity.type
_entity.pdbx_description
1 polymer ?
#
loop_
_entity_poly.entity_id
_entity_poly.type
_entity_poly.pdbx_seq_one_letter_code
_entity_poly.pdbx_strand_id
1 'polypeptide(L)' 'MEEPIEQLPYSDWVDQDLLTRELAGDLLDEEIAAERERLARLERGESGDDIVLSRADTQRRLAAMITVRDRVRTPGRR' A
#
# COMPACT_ATOMS: atom_id res chain seq x y z
N MET A 1 2.15 30.70 -23.74
CA MET A 1 3.35 30.94 -22.92
C MET A 1 3.59 29.64 -22.19
N GLU A 2 4.71 28.97 -22.47
CA GLU A 2 5.10 27.77 -21.73
C GLU A 2 5.78 28.23 -20.44
N GLU A 3 5.27 27.78 -19.29
CA GLU A 3 5.92 28.04 -18.01
C GLU A 3 7.25 27.28 -17.95
N PRO A 4 8.36 27.92 -17.53
CA PRO A 4 9.64 27.25 -17.43
C PRO A 4 9.56 26.13 -16.38
N ILE A 5 9.91 24.90 -16.77
CA ILE A 5 10.02 23.77 -15.86
C ILE A 5 11.23 24.00 -14.96
N GLU A 6 11.00 24.26 -13.68
CA GLU A 6 12.05 24.41 -12.68
C GLU A 6 12.71 23.05 -12.42
N GLN A 7 14.01 22.94 -12.72
CA GLN A 7 14.78 21.72 -12.47
C GLN A 7 15.41 21.80 -11.09
N LEU A 8 14.95 20.94 -10.18
CA LEU A 8 15.52 20.83 -8.84
C LEU A 8 16.94 20.23 -8.90
N PRO A 9 17.91 20.78 -8.15
CA PRO A 9 19.24 20.21 -7.97
C PRO A 9 19.18 18.76 -7.50
N TYR A 10 20.11 17.91 -7.96
CA TYR A 10 20.14 16.48 -7.59
C TYR A 10 20.17 16.24 -6.06
N SER A 11 20.82 17.12 -5.30
CA SER A 11 20.84 17.08 -3.82
C SER A 11 19.44 17.14 -3.20
N ASP A 12 18.55 17.90 -3.83
CA ASP A 12 17.20 18.17 -3.32
C ASP A 12 16.25 16.99 -3.61
N TRP A 13 16.71 16.02 -4.40
CA TRP A 13 16.05 14.73 -4.59
C TRP A 13 16.43 13.70 -3.52
N VAL A 14 17.57 13.88 -2.85
CA VAL A 14 18.09 12.90 -1.86
C VAL A 14 17.30 12.96 -0.54
N ASP A 15 16.75 14.13 -0.21
CA ASP A 15 15.89 14.35 0.98
C ASP A 15 14.41 14.03 0.73
N GLN A 16 14.02 13.67 -0.51
CA GLN A 16 12.71 13.06 -0.72
C GLN A 16 12.79 11.63 -0.21
N ASP A 17 11.98 11.31 0.79
CA ASP A 17 11.83 9.96 1.34
C ASP A 17 11.19 9.04 0.28
N LEU A 18 12.01 8.65 -0.69
CA LEU A 18 11.63 7.72 -1.73
C LEU A 18 11.52 6.36 -1.05
N LEU A 19 10.28 5.89 -0.86
CA LEU A 19 10.00 4.55 -0.37
C LEU A 19 10.86 3.54 -1.13
N THR A 20 11.92 3.06 -0.48
CA THR A 20 12.76 2.02 -1.07
C THR A 20 11.87 0.80 -1.33
N ARG A 21 12.24 -0.03 -2.30
CA ARG A 21 11.46 -1.24 -2.60
C ARG A 21 11.27 -2.14 -1.36
N GLU A 22 12.26 -2.14 -0.47
CA GLU A 22 12.23 -2.83 0.81
C GLU A 22 11.25 -2.18 1.78
N LEU A 23 11.39 -0.87 2.04
CA LEU A 23 10.51 -0.12 2.94
C LEU A 23 9.04 -0.16 2.47
N ALA A 24 8.80 0.00 1.17
CA ALA A 24 7.47 -0.17 0.58
C ALA A 24 6.90 -1.58 0.80
N GLY A 25 7.77 -2.59 0.81
CA GLY A 25 7.41 -3.97 1.10
C GLY A 25 7.00 -4.18 2.55
N ASP A 26 7.74 -3.59 3.49
CA ASP A 26 7.47 -3.69 4.93
C ASP A 26 6.17 -2.97 5.30
N LEU A 27 5.99 -1.74 4.81
CA LEU A 27 4.74 -0.99 5.00
C LEU A 27 3.53 -1.72 4.41
N LEU A 28 3.71 -2.39 3.26
CA LEU A 28 2.64 -3.19 2.66
C LEU A 28 2.28 -4.42 3.51
N ASP A 29 3.26 -5.04 4.18
CA ASP A 29 2.99 -6.15 5.10
C ASP A 29 2.22 -5.69 6.34
N GLU A 30 2.56 -4.54 6.90
CA GLU A 30 1.82 -3.92 8.00
C GLU A 30 0.37 -3.61 7.59
N GLU A 31 0.17 -3.02 6.41
CA GLU A 31 -1.17 -2.71 5.91
C GLU A 31 -1.98 -3.98 5.63
N ILE A 32 -1.35 -5.04 5.10
CA ILE A 32 -2.00 -6.36 4.93
C ILE A 32 -2.43 -6.93 6.28
N ALA A 33 -1.63 -6.79 7.34
CA ALA A 33 -1.98 -7.26 8.67
C ALA A 33 -3.17 -6.46 9.25
N ALA A 34 -3.15 -5.14 9.13
CA ALA A 34 -4.24 -4.28 9.57
C ALA A 34 -5.55 -4.59 8.83
N GLU A 35 -5.49 -4.81 7.51
CA GLU A 35 -6.68 -5.14 6.71
C GLU A 35 -7.25 -6.52 7.06
N ARG A 36 -6.39 -7.50 7.40
CA ARG A 36 -6.82 -8.81 7.91
C ARG A 36 -7.58 -8.66 9.24
N GLU A 37 -7.09 -7.81 10.13
CA GLU A 37 -7.76 -7.54 11.39
C GLU A 37 -9.12 -6.87 11.17
N ARG A 38 -9.18 -5.84 10.30
CA ARG A 38 -10.45 -5.19 9.92
C ARG A 38 -11.45 -6.20 9.34
N LEU A 39 -11.01 -7.13 8.50
CA LEU A 39 -11.86 -8.19 7.98
C LEU A 39 -12.35 -9.12 9.09
N ALA A 40 -11.49 -9.53 10.01
CA ALA A 40 -11.87 -10.38 11.14
C ALA A 40 -12.89 -9.69 12.06
N ARG A 41 -12.74 -8.39 12.30
CA ARG A 41 -13.71 -7.57 13.05
C ARG A 41 -15.07 -7.53 12.34
N LEU A 42 -15.08 -7.28 11.03
CA LEU A 42 -16.27 -7.35 10.19
C LEU A 42 -16.97 -8.71 10.26
N GLU A 43 -16.19 -9.80 10.26
CA GLU A 43 -16.72 -11.16 10.36
C GLU A 43 -17.36 -11.46 11.72
N ARG A 44 -16.91 -10.79 12.78
CA ARG A 44 -17.54 -10.82 14.11
C ARG A 44 -18.73 -9.87 14.25
N GLY A 45 -19.04 -9.09 13.21
CA GLY A 45 -20.11 -8.09 13.23
C GLY A 45 -19.74 -6.83 14.01
N GLU A 46 -18.45 -6.61 14.27
CA GLU A 46 -17.97 -5.38 14.89
C GLU A 46 -17.99 -4.23 13.87
N SER A 47 -18.41 -3.05 14.33
CA SER A 47 -18.34 -1.80 13.56
C SER A 47 -17.32 -0.86 14.19
N GLY A 48 -16.65 -0.06 13.38
CA GLY A 48 -15.80 1.04 13.80
C GLY A 48 -15.72 2.09 12.71
N ASP A 49 -15.35 3.32 13.06
CA ASP A 49 -15.20 4.42 12.09
C ASP A 49 -14.12 4.12 11.03
N ASP A 50 -13.18 3.21 11.34
CA ASP A 50 -12.16 2.70 10.43
C ASP A 50 -12.68 1.65 9.43
N ILE A 51 -13.90 1.15 9.63
CA ILE A 51 -14.54 0.12 8.81
C ILE A 51 -15.56 0.77 7.87
N VAL A 52 -15.04 1.41 6.82
CA VAL A 52 -15.84 2.14 5.83
C VAL A 52 -16.32 1.23 4.68
N LEU A 53 -15.58 0.15 4.42
CA LEU A 53 -15.82 -0.76 3.30
C LEU A 53 -16.70 -1.95 3.70
N SER A 54 -17.45 -2.48 2.74
CA SER A 54 -18.16 -3.74 2.94
C SER A 54 -17.16 -4.90 3.06
N ARG A 55 -17.57 -5.99 3.71
CA ARG A 55 -16.76 -7.24 3.80
C ARG A 55 -16.23 -7.70 2.44
N ALA A 56 -17.08 -7.67 1.42
CA ALA A 56 -16.71 -8.11 0.08
C ALA A 56 -15.64 -7.20 -0.53
N ASP A 57 -15.68 -5.90 -0.25
CA ASP A 57 -14.71 -4.93 -0.76
C ASP A 57 -13.37 -5.07 -0.03
N THR A 58 -13.39 -5.21 1.30
CA THR A 58 -12.21 -5.49 2.13
C THR A 58 -11.50 -6.76 1.66
N GLN A 59 -12.23 -7.85 1.37
CA GLN A 59 -11.65 -9.08 0.84
C GLN A 59 -10.96 -8.89 -0.51
N ARG A 60 -11.59 -8.15 -1.44
CA ARG A 60 -10.99 -7.87 -2.76
C ARG A 60 -9.73 -7.03 -2.63
N ARG A 61 -9.76 -6.00 -1.77
CA ARG A 61 -8.60 -5.15 -1.48
C ARG A 61 -7.45 -5.95 -0.90
N LEU A 62 -7.71 -6.78 0.10
CA LEU A 62 -6.72 -7.65 0.72
C LEU A 62 -6.06 -8.59 -0.30
N ALA A 63 -6.85 -9.23 -1.17
CA ALA A 63 -6.33 -10.09 -2.23
C ALA A 63 -5.42 -9.34 -3.22
N ALA A 64 -5.79 -8.11 -3.58
CA ALA A 64 -4.97 -7.26 -4.44
C ALA A 64 -3.63 -6.89 -3.79
N MET A 65 -3.63 -6.52 -2.50
CA MET A 65 -2.40 -6.19 -1.75
C MET A 65 -1.45 -7.38 -1.67
N ILE A 66 -1.97 -8.58 -1.36
CA ILE A 66 -1.19 -9.83 -1.35
C ILE A 66 -0.56 -10.10 -2.72
N THR A 67 -1.34 -9.95 -3.79
CA THR A 67 -0.86 -10.16 -5.16
C THR A 67 0.28 -9.22 -5.52
N VAL A 68 0.17 -7.94 -5.15
CA VAL A 68 1.22 -6.94 -5.37
C VAL A 68 2.47 -7.29 -4.59
N ARG A 69 2.34 -7.59 -3.29
CA ARG A 69 3.46 -8.01 -2.44
C ARG A 69 4.21 -9.20 -3.01
N ASP A 70 3.48 -10.25 -3.40
CA ASP A 70 4.09 -11.48 -3.90
C ASP A 70 4.86 -11.23 -5.22
N ARG A 71 4.33 -10.34 -6.07
CA ARG A 71 5.02 -9.88 -7.29
C ARG A 71 6.28 -9.05 -6.97
N VAL A 72 6.23 -8.17 -5.98
CA VAL A 72 7.38 -7.37 -5.54
C VAL A 72 8.45 -8.27 -4.90
N ARG A 73 8.08 -9.35 -4.22
CA ARG A 73 9.02 -10.30 -3.62
C ARG A 73 9.58 -11.32 -4.61
N THR A 74 8.86 -11.61 -5.70
CA THR A 74 9.27 -12.60 -6.71
C THR A 74 9.40 -11.95 -8.10
N PRO A 75 10.44 -11.13 -8.36
CA PRO A 75 10.57 -10.37 -9.61
C PRO A 75 10.72 -11.17 -10.92
N GLY A 76 10.68 -12.52 -10.90
CA GLY A 76 11.12 -13.36 -12.02
C GLY A 76 10.06 -14.21 -12.75
N ARG A 77 8.75 -14.12 -12.43
CA ARG A 77 7.71 -14.86 -13.18
C ARG A 77 6.97 -13.94 -14.15
N ARG A 78 7.51 -13.78 -15.36
CA ARG A 78 6.77 -13.36 -16.55
C ARG A 78 7.16 -14.24 -17.71
#